data_AF-A0A0D3BV82-F1
#
_entry.id   AF-A0A0D3BV82-F1
#
_cell.length_a   1.000
_cell.length_b   1.000
_cell.length_c   1.000
_cell.angle_alpha   90.00
_cell.angle_beta   90.00
_cell.angle_gamma   90.00
#
_symmetry.space_group_name_H-M   'P 1'
#
loop_
_entity.id
_entity.type
_entity.pdbx_description
1 polymer ?
#
loop_
_entity_poly.entity_id
_entity_poly.type
_entity_poly.pdbx_seq_one_letter_code
_entity_poly.pdbx_strand_id
1 'polypeptide(L)'
;MEFESKITYAKHRVAEACLWAVGTYFEPEYSRGRVLLANVVILLTALDDTWLPEAPNGIPDSMKHLYRVIIDFYDKLEDKLEKQGRSGCSFHLKKSLKSTANGYMQEVNWLRKDCIAKFDEYKENAILSSAYYAIMGVTFVGMGDVAKLDAFEWLSSHPKIRIAAEIICRFTDDITSYDFEHKREHVATGIDCYMKQFCVSKELAYMDYSILFQMLGRS
;
A
#
# COMPACT_ATOMS: atom_id res chain seq x y z
N MET A 1 -1.14 -24.18 -0.19
CA MET A 1 -1.76 -23.11 0.62
C MET A 1 -3.15 -22.92 0.01
N GLU A 2 -4.24 -23.23 0.71
CA GLU A 2 -5.63 -23.08 0.20
C GLU A 2 -6.06 -21.60 0.15
N PHE A 3 -5.23 -20.74 -0.43
CA PHE A 3 -5.57 -19.35 -0.74
C PHE A 3 -6.55 -19.28 -1.94
N GLU A 4 -6.50 -20.29 -2.80
CA GLU A 4 -7.12 -20.30 -4.12
C GLU A 4 -8.64 -20.54 -4.15
N SER A 5 -9.24 -21.11 -3.10
CA SER A 5 -10.67 -21.47 -3.09
C SER A 5 -11.58 -20.39 -2.48
N LYS A 6 -11.02 -19.43 -1.73
CA LYS A 6 -11.81 -18.42 -0.98
C LYS A 6 -11.59 -16.97 -1.42
N ILE A 7 -10.54 -16.67 -2.20
CA ILE A 7 -10.25 -15.32 -2.70
C ILE A 7 -10.03 -15.39 -4.21
N THR A 8 -11.11 -15.48 -4.97
CA THR A 8 -11.08 -15.66 -6.44
C THR A 8 -10.45 -14.47 -7.17
N TYR A 9 -10.52 -13.27 -6.60
CA TYR A 9 -9.99 -12.02 -7.20
C TYR A 9 -8.46 -11.97 -7.24
N ALA A 10 -7.77 -12.60 -6.28
CA ALA A 10 -6.32 -12.54 -6.18
C ALA A 10 -5.57 -13.21 -7.36
N LYS A 11 -6.25 -14.11 -8.09
CA LYS A 11 -5.68 -14.79 -9.27
C LYS A 11 -5.39 -13.84 -10.43
N HIS A 12 -6.12 -12.72 -10.53
CA HIS A 12 -5.93 -11.75 -11.61
C HIS A 12 -4.74 -10.80 -11.40
N ARG A 13 -4.19 -10.75 -10.18
CA ARG A 13 -3.15 -9.78 -9.80
C ARG A 13 -1.73 -10.35 -9.81
N VAL A 14 -1.56 -11.64 -10.12
CA VAL A 14 -0.23 -12.29 -10.10
C VAL A 14 0.72 -11.68 -11.13
N ALA A 15 0.26 -11.46 -12.37
CA ALA A 15 1.10 -10.87 -13.42
C ALA A 15 1.52 -9.44 -13.08
N GLU A 16 0.58 -8.66 -12.55
CA GLU A 16 0.82 -7.29 -12.09
C GLU A 16 1.81 -7.26 -10.93
N ALA A 17 1.60 -8.07 -9.90
CA ALA A 17 2.51 -8.18 -8.75
C ALA A 17 3.94 -8.60 -9.16
N CYS A 18 4.06 -9.51 -10.13
CA CYS A 18 5.34 -9.87 -10.72
C CYS A 18 5.98 -8.70 -11.48
N LEU A 19 5.19 -7.91 -12.21
CA LEU A 19 5.68 -6.72 -12.92
C LEU A 19 6.21 -5.67 -11.92
N TRP A 20 5.47 -5.38 -10.85
CA TRP A 20 5.94 -4.52 -9.74
C TRP A 20 7.27 -5.03 -9.17
N ALA A 21 7.35 -6.33 -8.89
CA ALA A 21 8.56 -6.93 -8.34
C ALA A 21 9.77 -6.80 -9.28
N VAL A 22 9.60 -7.05 -10.58
CA VAL A 22 10.66 -6.90 -11.59
C VAL A 22 11.06 -5.45 -11.77
N GLY A 23 10.10 -4.52 -11.77
CA GLY A 23 10.39 -3.09 -11.86
C GLY A 23 11.19 -2.55 -10.67
N THR A 24 11.09 -3.19 -9.51
CA THR A 24 11.82 -2.77 -8.29
C THR A 24 13.29 -3.23 -8.31
N TYR A 25 13.56 -4.49 -8.68
CA TYR A 25 14.93 -4.98 -8.96
C TYR A 25 14.86 -6.03 -10.06
N PHE A 26 15.41 -5.71 -11.22
CA PHE A 26 15.42 -6.58 -12.40
C PHE A 26 16.60 -7.56 -12.39
N GLU A 27 17.62 -7.29 -11.57
CA GLU A 27 18.88 -8.02 -11.54
C GLU A 27 18.70 -9.47 -11.05
N PRO A 28 19.35 -10.47 -11.66
CA PRO A 28 19.12 -11.88 -11.35
C PRO A 28 19.30 -12.27 -9.88
N GLU A 29 20.25 -11.66 -9.18
CA GLU A 29 20.58 -11.89 -7.77
C GLU A 29 19.38 -11.65 -6.83
N TYR A 30 18.47 -10.76 -7.20
CA TYR A 30 17.29 -10.43 -6.40
C TYR A 30 16.07 -11.33 -6.70
N SER A 31 16.24 -12.49 -7.34
CA SER A 31 15.12 -13.39 -7.69
C SER A 31 14.25 -13.77 -6.47
N ARG A 32 14.86 -14.07 -5.33
CA ARG A 32 14.13 -14.38 -4.08
C ARG A 32 13.42 -13.16 -3.52
N GLY A 33 14.03 -11.98 -3.67
CA GLY A 33 13.42 -10.69 -3.31
C GLY A 33 12.17 -10.42 -4.14
N ARG A 34 12.23 -10.67 -5.46
CA ARG A 34 11.07 -10.52 -6.34
C ARG A 34 9.90 -11.43 -5.98
N VAL A 35 10.17 -12.71 -5.68
CA VAL A 35 9.12 -13.65 -5.25
C VAL A 35 8.49 -13.20 -3.94
N LEU A 36 9.30 -12.74 -2.98
CA LEU A 36 8.82 -12.21 -1.71
C LEU A 36 7.92 -10.98 -1.93
N LEU A 37 8.40 -10.01 -2.72
CA LEU A 37 7.68 -8.78 -3.02
C LEU A 37 6.35 -9.06 -3.75
N ALA A 38 6.36 -9.91 -4.78
CA ALA A 38 5.14 -10.26 -5.49
C ALA A 38 4.08 -10.90 -4.57
N ASN A 39 4.49 -11.81 -3.68
CA ASN A 39 3.56 -12.39 -2.70
C ASN A 39 2.96 -11.33 -1.77
N VAL A 40 3.76 -10.36 -1.31
CA VAL A 40 3.28 -9.29 -0.44
C VAL A 40 2.35 -8.34 -1.18
N VAL A 41 2.66 -7.98 -2.42
CA VAL A 41 1.75 -7.17 -3.26
C VAL A 41 0.40 -7.89 -3.40
N ILE A 42 0.38 -9.19 -3.69
CA ILE A 42 -0.87 -9.97 -3.77
C ILE A 42 -1.64 -9.92 -2.44
N LEU A 43 -0.96 -10.07 -1.31
CA LEU A 43 -1.59 -10.03 0.02
C LEU A 43 -2.13 -8.63 0.35
N LEU A 44 -1.40 -7.57 0.01
CA LEU A 44 -1.83 -6.19 0.22
C LEU A 44 -3.00 -5.81 -0.68
N THR A 45 -3.00 -6.20 -1.96
CA THR A 45 -4.15 -5.99 -2.85
C THR A 45 -5.38 -6.76 -2.36
N ALA A 46 -5.21 -8.00 -1.91
CA ALA A 46 -6.32 -8.73 -1.31
C ALA A 46 -6.83 -8.05 -0.03
N LEU A 47 -5.95 -7.40 0.74
CA LEU A 47 -6.32 -6.67 1.95
C LEU A 47 -7.13 -5.43 1.58
N ASP A 48 -6.65 -4.65 0.62
CA ASP A 48 -7.31 -3.47 0.06
C ASP A 48 -8.73 -3.82 -0.44
N ASP A 49 -8.84 -4.83 -1.31
CA ASP A 49 -10.12 -5.28 -1.88
C ASP A 49 -11.13 -5.78 -0.83
N THR A 50 -10.63 -6.29 0.32
CA THR A 50 -11.48 -6.85 1.38
C THR A 50 -11.71 -5.89 2.55
N TRP A 51 -11.04 -4.73 2.57
CA TRP A 51 -11.15 -3.76 3.64
C TRP A 51 -12.48 -3.00 3.52
N LEU A 52 -13.55 -3.67 3.91
CA LEU A 52 -14.91 -3.14 3.84
C LEU A 52 -15.24 -2.25 5.05
N PRO A 53 -16.17 -1.29 4.89
CA PRO A 53 -16.73 -0.47 5.96
C PRO A 53 -17.56 -1.21 7.02
N GLU A 54 -17.17 -2.38 7.50
CA GLU A 54 -18.01 -3.36 8.22
C GLU A 54 -19.17 -3.89 7.36
N ALA A 55 -19.13 -5.19 7.12
CA ALA A 55 -20.36 -5.91 6.88
C ALA A 55 -21.27 -5.76 8.13
N PRO A 56 -22.59 -5.62 7.98
CA PRO A 56 -23.55 -5.45 9.09
C PRO A 56 -23.45 -6.49 10.23
N ASN A 57 -22.74 -7.61 10.00
CA ASN A 57 -22.66 -8.77 10.87
C ASN A 57 -21.23 -9.07 11.39
N GLY A 58 -20.35 -8.06 11.44
CA GLY A 58 -18.96 -8.20 11.89
C GLY A 58 -17.97 -8.53 10.78
N ILE A 59 -16.70 -8.82 11.14
CA ILE A 59 -15.62 -9.11 10.17
C ILE A 59 -15.99 -10.36 9.35
N PRO A 60 -16.08 -10.28 8.00
CA PRO A 60 -16.34 -11.43 7.15
C PRO A 60 -15.30 -12.54 7.37
N ASP A 61 -15.70 -13.80 7.27
CA ASP A 61 -14.76 -14.92 7.45
C ASP A 61 -13.61 -14.92 6.43
N SER A 62 -13.83 -14.35 5.24
CA SER A 62 -12.78 -14.09 4.24
C SER A 62 -11.71 -13.13 4.77
N MET A 63 -12.11 -12.04 5.41
CA MET A 63 -11.20 -11.05 5.99
C MET A 63 -10.46 -11.62 7.22
N LYS A 64 -11.13 -12.42 8.07
CA LYS A 64 -10.46 -13.16 9.16
C LYS A 64 -9.41 -14.13 8.62
N HIS A 65 -9.74 -14.84 7.53
CA HIS A 65 -8.81 -15.76 6.89
C HIS A 65 -7.60 -15.01 6.31
N LEU A 66 -7.84 -13.92 5.57
CA LEU A 66 -6.78 -13.11 5.00
C LEU A 66 -5.86 -12.53 6.08
N TYR A 67 -6.44 -12.01 7.18
CA TYR A 67 -5.68 -11.52 8.32
C TYR A 67 -4.75 -12.60 8.88
N ARG A 68 -5.24 -13.84 9.06
CA ARG A 68 -4.40 -14.97 9.51
C ARG A 68 -3.28 -15.26 8.53
N VAL A 69 -3.56 -15.28 7.23
CA VAL A 69 -2.53 -15.50 6.19
C VAL A 69 -1.44 -14.43 6.25
N ILE A 70 -1.82 -13.15 6.42
CA ILE A 70 -0.86 -12.05 6.54
C ILE A 70 -0.01 -12.21 7.81
N ILE A 71 -0.63 -12.46 8.96
CA ILE A 71 0.11 -12.64 10.22
C ILE A 71 1.07 -13.83 10.13
N ASP A 72 0.59 -14.99 9.68
CA ASP A 72 1.42 -16.19 9.50
C ASP A 72 2.59 -15.94 8.53
N PHE A 73 2.38 -15.13 7.50
CA PHE A 73 3.43 -14.75 6.56
C PHE A 73 4.51 -13.89 7.22
N TYR A 74 4.11 -12.85 7.96
CA TYR A 74 5.05 -11.94 8.62
C TYR A 74 5.77 -12.60 9.81
N ASP A 75 5.14 -13.53 10.53
CA ASP A 75 5.80 -14.32 11.58
C ASP A 75 6.87 -15.26 10.99
N LYS A 76 6.58 -15.94 9.88
CA LYS A 76 7.60 -16.73 9.16
C LYS A 76 8.72 -15.87 8.60
N LEU A 77 8.41 -14.64 8.19
CA LEU A 77 9.41 -13.69 7.71
C LEU A 77 10.31 -13.21 8.85
N GLU A 78 9.75 -12.98 10.03
CA GLU A 78 10.46 -12.66 11.26
C GLU A 78 11.45 -13.78 11.64
N ASP A 79 10.99 -15.02 11.75
CA ASP A 79 11.84 -16.18 12.03
C ASP A 79 13.04 -16.28 11.06
N LYS A 80 12.79 -15.96 9.79
CA LYS A 80 13.83 -15.97 8.75
C LYS A 80 14.83 -14.84 8.95
N LEU A 81 14.36 -13.63 9.26
CA LEU A 81 15.21 -12.48 9.51
C LEU A 81 16.08 -12.67 10.75
N GLU A 82 15.53 -13.26 11.82
CA GLU A 82 16.29 -13.60 13.03
C GLU A 82 17.42 -14.58 12.72
N LYS A 83 17.14 -15.65 11.97
CA LYS A 83 18.16 -16.64 11.54
C LYS A 83 19.25 -16.03 10.65
N GLN A 84 18.96 -14.89 10.00
CA GLN A 84 19.90 -14.14 9.19
C GLN A 84 20.67 -13.07 9.99
N GLY A 85 20.48 -12.99 11.31
CA GLY A 85 21.10 -11.97 12.15
C GLY A 85 20.55 -10.55 11.92
N ARG A 86 19.34 -10.44 11.37
CA ARG A 86 18.64 -9.17 11.08
C ARG A 86 17.51 -8.91 12.08
N SER A 87 17.74 -9.28 13.35
CA SER A 87 16.77 -9.08 14.44
C SER A 87 16.33 -7.61 14.54
N GLY A 88 15.05 -7.40 14.85
CA GLY A 88 14.45 -6.06 14.93
C GLY A 88 13.89 -5.53 13.60
N CYS A 89 14.31 -6.04 12.44
CA CYS A 89 13.75 -5.60 11.15
C CYS A 89 12.25 -5.94 11.02
N SER A 90 11.83 -7.08 11.57
CA SER A 90 10.42 -7.53 11.61
C SER A 90 9.49 -6.56 12.33
N PHE A 91 9.97 -5.91 13.39
CA PHE A 91 9.21 -4.88 14.11
C PHE A 91 8.79 -3.74 13.19
N HIS A 92 9.71 -3.27 12.35
CA HIS A 92 9.44 -2.19 11.39
C HIS A 92 8.49 -2.63 10.27
N LEU A 93 8.56 -3.89 9.85
CA LEU A 93 7.62 -4.46 8.88
C LEU A 93 6.19 -4.57 9.44
N LYS A 94 6.04 -5.02 10.68
CA LYS A 94 4.74 -5.06 11.35
C LYS A 94 4.21 -3.65 11.61
N LYS A 95 5.09 -2.69 11.92
CA LYS A 95 4.74 -1.27 12.07
C LYS A 95 4.21 -0.67 10.75
N SER A 96 4.83 -0.97 9.61
CA SER A 96 4.37 -0.45 8.31
C SER A 96 2.99 -0.98 7.94
N LEU A 97 2.73 -2.28 8.13
CA LEU A 97 1.38 -2.85 7.95
C LEU A 97 0.33 -2.18 8.84
N LYS A 98 0.65 -1.97 10.12
CA LYS A 98 -0.26 -1.29 11.04
C LYS A 98 -0.56 0.14 10.58
N SER A 99 0.44 0.83 10.03
CA SER A 99 0.26 2.17 9.44
C SER A 99 -0.74 2.13 8.28
N THR A 100 -0.60 1.17 7.36
CA THR A 100 -1.51 0.99 6.23
C THR A 100 -2.94 0.68 6.68
N ALA A 101 -3.10 -0.23 7.64
CA ALA A 101 -4.40 -0.55 8.22
C ALA A 101 -5.09 0.67 8.85
N ASN A 102 -4.34 1.56 9.51
CA ASN A 102 -4.89 2.81 10.04
C ASN A 102 -5.36 3.75 8.91
N GLY A 103 -4.60 3.83 7.81
CA GLY A 103 -4.97 4.61 6.64
C GLY A 103 -6.29 4.15 6.01
N TYR A 104 -6.43 2.84 5.80
CA TYR A 104 -7.67 2.25 5.30
C TYR A 104 -8.85 2.43 6.26
N MET A 105 -8.62 2.35 7.57
CA MET A 105 -9.66 2.63 8.56
C MET A 105 -10.21 4.06 8.45
N GLN A 106 -9.33 5.04 8.17
CA GLN A 106 -9.76 6.42 7.97
C GLN A 106 -10.58 6.59 6.68
N GLU A 107 -10.20 5.92 5.59
CA GLU A 107 -10.96 5.91 4.34
C GLU A 107 -12.35 5.30 4.52
N VAL A 108 -12.43 4.17 5.23
CA VAL A 108 -13.70 3.56 5.65
C VAL A 108 -14.55 4.56 6.45
N ASN A 109 -13.96 5.29 7.40
CA ASN A 109 -14.68 6.27 8.20
C ASN A 109 -15.24 7.42 7.35
N TRP A 110 -14.52 7.85 6.32
CA TRP A 110 -15.01 8.85 5.37
C TRP A 110 -16.16 8.30 4.53
N LEU A 111 -16.01 7.09 3.99
CA LEU A 111 -17.04 6.42 3.20
C LEU A 111 -18.34 6.22 4.00
N ARG A 112 -18.28 5.70 5.23
CA ARG A 112 -19.47 5.50 6.10
C ARG A 112 -20.23 6.79 6.39
N LYS A 113 -19.52 7.91 6.45
CA LYS A 113 -20.09 9.22 6.78
C LYS A 113 -20.53 9.99 5.53
N ASP A 114 -20.43 9.39 4.35
CA ASP A 114 -20.63 10.06 3.06
C ASP A 114 -19.82 11.38 2.98
N CYS A 115 -18.59 11.31 3.50
CA CYS A 115 -17.75 12.49 3.72
C CYS A 115 -16.64 12.54 2.67
N ILE A 116 -16.67 13.57 1.83
CA ILE A 116 -15.51 13.95 1.02
C ILE A 116 -14.60 14.82 1.91
N ALA A 117 -13.42 14.29 2.23
CA ALA A 117 -12.41 14.96 3.05
C ALA A 117 -11.90 16.26 2.41
N LYS A 118 -11.24 17.12 3.21
CA LYS A 118 -10.40 18.17 2.65
C LYS A 118 -9.18 17.53 1.99
N PHE A 119 -8.69 18.11 0.91
CA PHE A 119 -7.53 17.62 0.19
C PHE A 119 -6.28 17.52 1.08
N ASP A 120 -6.05 18.48 1.97
CA ASP A 120 -4.89 18.43 2.87
C ASP A 120 -5.00 17.28 3.89
N GLU A 121 -6.20 17.04 4.44
CA GLU A 121 -6.48 15.91 5.34
C GLU A 121 -6.37 14.56 4.60
N TYR A 122 -6.87 14.51 3.35
CA TYR A 122 -6.72 13.37 2.47
C TYR A 122 -5.24 13.05 2.24
N LYS A 123 -4.43 14.07 1.92
CA LYS A 123 -3.00 13.92 1.62
C LYS A 123 -2.21 13.34 2.80
N GLU A 124 -2.56 13.72 4.03
CA GLU A 124 -1.95 13.12 5.22
C GLU A 124 -2.28 11.63 5.32
N ASN A 125 -3.54 11.24 5.08
CA ASN A 125 -3.95 9.84 5.11
C ASN A 125 -3.42 9.01 3.93
N ALA A 126 -3.30 9.63 2.75
CA ALA A 126 -2.79 9.04 1.52
C ALA A 126 -1.41 8.42 1.69
N ILE A 127 -0.55 9.04 2.51
CA ILE A 127 0.77 8.51 2.85
C ILE A 127 0.64 7.11 3.46
N LEU A 128 -0.32 6.93 4.37
CA LEU A 128 -0.56 5.69 5.09
C LEU A 128 -1.25 4.65 4.21
N SER A 129 -2.34 5.06 3.55
CA SER A 129 -3.18 4.13 2.79
C SER A 129 -2.55 3.65 1.50
N SER A 130 -1.55 4.37 0.95
CA SER A 130 -0.81 3.95 -0.26
C SER A 130 -0.16 2.56 -0.17
N ALA A 131 0.00 2.01 1.04
CA ALA A 131 0.72 0.78 1.34
C ALA A 131 2.21 0.77 0.91
N TYR A 132 2.72 1.87 0.36
CA TYR A 132 4.04 1.91 -0.25
C TYR A 132 5.17 1.77 0.78
N TYR A 133 4.97 2.25 2.02
CA TYR A 133 5.90 1.95 3.12
C TYR A 133 6.01 0.45 3.42
N ALA A 134 4.91 -0.31 3.37
CA ALA A 134 4.96 -1.75 3.55
C ALA A 134 5.73 -2.43 2.41
N ILE A 135 5.48 -2.00 1.16
CA ILE A 135 6.19 -2.46 -0.04
C ILE A 135 7.69 -2.17 0.03
N MET A 136 8.09 -0.96 0.44
CA MET A 136 9.50 -0.59 0.64
C MET A 136 10.17 -1.40 1.75
N GLY A 137 9.45 -1.65 2.86
CA GLY A 137 9.97 -2.48 3.94
C GLY A 137 10.28 -3.91 3.48
N VAL A 138 9.35 -4.55 2.78
CA VAL A 138 9.55 -5.90 2.23
C VAL A 138 10.63 -5.92 1.16
N THR A 139 10.74 -4.82 0.41
CA THR A 139 11.81 -4.63 -0.56
C THR A 139 13.19 -4.72 0.09
N PHE A 140 13.39 -4.03 1.21
CA PHE A 140 14.64 -4.10 1.97
C PHE A 140 14.91 -5.51 2.50
N VAL A 141 13.87 -6.31 2.79
CA VAL A 141 14.08 -7.72 3.13
C VAL A 141 14.71 -8.49 1.95
N GLY A 142 14.22 -8.24 0.74
CA GLY A 142 14.71 -8.85 -0.50
C GLY A 142 16.16 -8.51 -0.84
N MET A 143 16.66 -7.37 -0.36
CA MET A 143 18.06 -6.93 -0.55
C MET A 143 19.08 -7.66 0.33
N GLY A 144 18.63 -8.57 1.20
CA GLY A 144 19.51 -9.39 2.03
C GLY A 144 20.42 -8.56 2.94
N ASP A 145 21.72 -8.85 2.92
CA ASP A 145 22.70 -8.25 3.83
C ASP A 145 22.99 -6.77 3.58
N VAL A 146 22.52 -6.23 2.45
CA VAL A 146 22.65 -4.80 2.10
C VAL A 146 21.77 -3.94 3.01
N ALA A 147 20.58 -4.41 3.36
CA ALA A 147 19.64 -3.65 4.18
C ALA A 147 19.54 -4.25 5.59
N LYS A 148 20.28 -3.67 6.54
CA LYS A 148 20.25 -4.09 7.94
C LYS A 148 19.28 -3.21 8.73
N LEU A 149 19.26 -3.38 10.06
CA LEU A 149 18.31 -2.70 10.95
C LEU A 149 18.30 -1.18 10.76
N ASP A 150 19.46 -0.58 10.57
CA ASP A 150 19.65 0.84 10.27
C ASP A 150 18.85 1.32 9.05
N ALA A 151 18.75 0.52 7.99
CA ALA A 151 17.92 0.84 6.83
C ALA A 151 16.42 0.86 7.18
N PHE A 152 15.95 -0.04 8.04
CA PHE A 152 14.55 -0.07 8.49
C PHE A 152 14.24 1.07 9.47
N GLU A 153 15.17 1.41 10.35
CA GLU A 153 15.08 2.57 11.24
C GLU A 153 15.02 3.87 10.44
N TRP A 154 15.92 4.02 9.46
CA TRP A 154 15.91 5.14 8.53
C TRP A 154 14.58 5.23 7.79
N LEU A 155 14.08 4.13 7.23
CA LEU A 155 12.79 4.12 6.53
C LEU A 155 11.64 4.55 7.45
N SER A 156 11.68 4.10 8.71
CA SER A 156 10.68 4.41 9.74
C SER A 156 10.74 5.84 10.26
N SER A 157 11.85 6.56 10.02
CA SER A 157 12.04 7.97 10.41
C SER A 157 11.29 8.97 9.52
N HIS A 158 10.53 8.49 8.53
CA HIS A 158 9.79 9.33 7.57
C HIS A 158 10.73 10.20 6.70
N PRO A 159 11.73 9.60 6.02
CA PRO A 159 12.61 10.38 5.16
C PRO A 159 11.79 10.99 4.02
N LYS A 160 12.14 12.22 3.62
CA LYS A 160 11.39 13.00 2.61
C LYS A 160 11.15 12.21 1.32
N ILE A 161 12.13 11.42 0.89
CA ILE A 161 12.02 10.57 -0.30
C ILE A 161 10.93 9.50 -0.18
N ARG A 162 10.74 8.92 1.02
CA ARG A 162 9.66 7.95 1.27
C ARG A 162 8.30 8.63 1.16
N ILE A 163 8.14 9.79 1.82
CA ILE A 163 6.90 10.58 1.77
C ILE A 163 6.57 10.97 0.33
N ALA A 164 7.56 11.46 -0.42
CA ALA A 164 7.36 11.83 -1.82
C ALA A 164 6.93 10.63 -2.67
N ALA A 165 7.57 9.48 -2.51
CA ALA A 165 7.22 8.26 -3.24
C ALA A 165 5.81 7.75 -2.90
N GLU A 166 5.40 7.81 -1.63
CA GLU A 166 4.04 7.47 -1.18
C GLU A 166 2.98 8.37 -1.81
N ILE A 167 3.22 9.68 -1.83
CA ILE A 167 2.33 10.65 -2.47
C ILE A 167 2.23 10.42 -3.98
N ILE A 168 3.37 10.21 -4.66
CA ILE A 168 3.39 9.91 -6.09
C ILE A 168 2.60 8.64 -6.38
N CYS A 169 2.84 7.58 -5.59
CA CYS A 169 2.15 6.31 -5.75
C CYS A 169 0.64 6.49 -5.59
N ARG A 170 0.18 7.12 -4.51
CA ARG A 170 -1.26 7.33 -4.28
C ARG A 170 -1.90 8.19 -5.36
N PHE A 171 -1.28 9.30 -5.73
CA PHE A 171 -1.87 10.21 -6.71
C PHE A 171 -1.92 9.62 -8.12
N THR A 172 -0.92 8.80 -8.48
CA THR A 172 -0.95 8.05 -9.75
C THR A 172 -2.07 7.03 -9.73
N ASP A 173 -2.22 6.31 -8.62
CA ASP A 173 -3.32 5.36 -8.41
C ASP A 173 -4.68 6.04 -8.51
N ASP A 174 -4.90 7.17 -7.82
CA ASP A 174 -6.16 7.94 -7.88
C ASP A 174 -6.50 8.41 -9.29
N ILE A 175 -5.53 8.90 -10.06
CA ILE A 175 -5.77 9.33 -11.45
C ILE A 175 -6.17 8.15 -12.33
N THR A 176 -5.41 7.06 -12.23
CA THR A 176 -5.58 5.90 -13.12
C THR A 176 -6.81 5.07 -12.79
N SER A 177 -7.22 5.06 -11.52
CA SER A 177 -8.39 4.32 -11.03
C SER A 177 -9.66 5.17 -10.94
N TYR A 178 -9.60 6.51 -11.07
CA TYR A 178 -10.72 7.43 -10.81
C TYR A 178 -12.07 6.95 -11.37
N ASP A 179 -12.14 6.67 -12.68
CA ASP A 179 -13.39 6.29 -13.34
C ASP A 179 -13.85 4.87 -12.95
N PHE A 180 -12.94 4.01 -12.52
CA PHE A 180 -13.26 2.69 -11.97
C PHE A 180 -13.81 2.81 -10.55
N GLU A 181 -13.17 3.63 -9.70
CA GLU A 181 -13.61 3.83 -8.32
C GLU A 181 -15.00 4.44 -8.25
N HIS A 182 -15.34 5.36 -9.15
CA HIS A 182 -16.68 5.95 -9.25
C HIS A 182 -17.78 4.98 -9.75
N LYS A 183 -17.41 3.79 -10.23
CA LYS A 183 -18.38 2.75 -10.64
C LYS A 183 -18.71 1.77 -9.51
N ARG A 184 -18.02 1.85 -8.37
CA ARG A 184 -18.27 1.00 -7.20
C ARG A 184 -18.49 1.86 -5.95
N GLU A 185 -18.95 1.23 -4.87
CA GLU A 185 -18.99 1.90 -3.57
C GLU A 185 -17.55 2.03 -3.05
N HIS A 186 -17.01 3.25 -3.14
CA HIS A 186 -15.65 3.58 -2.74
C HIS A 186 -15.60 4.96 -2.11
N VAL A 187 -14.60 5.20 -1.26
CA VAL A 187 -14.33 6.54 -0.73
C VAL A 187 -13.98 7.51 -1.86
N ALA A 188 -14.29 8.78 -1.66
CA ALA A 188 -13.86 9.85 -2.55
C ALA A 188 -12.33 9.81 -2.72
N THR A 189 -11.87 9.88 -3.97
CA THR A 189 -10.44 9.87 -4.31
C THR A 189 -9.79 11.21 -3.96
N GLY A 190 -8.46 11.29 -4.09
CA GLY A 190 -7.75 12.56 -3.95
C GLY A 190 -8.23 13.63 -4.93
N ILE A 191 -8.64 13.22 -6.13
CA ILE A 191 -9.17 14.11 -7.16
C ILE A 191 -10.47 14.78 -6.70
N ASP A 192 -11.38 14.00 -6.10
CA ASP A 192 -12.65 14.53 -5.58
C ASP A 192 -12.40 15.50 -4.42
N CYS A 193 -11.47 15.14 -3.54
CA CYS A 193 -11.06 16.00 -2.43
C CYS A 193 -10.45 17.32 -2.95
N TYR A 194 -9.62 17.25 -4.00
CA TYR A 194 -9.01 18.42 -4.65
C TYR A 194 -10.06 19.32 -5.30
N MET A 195 -10.94 18.74 -6.14
CA MET A 195 -12.03 19.47 -6.80
C MET A 195 -12.93 20.16 -5.78
N LYS A 196 -13.28 19.48 -4.69
CA LYS A 196 -14.11 20.04 -3.62
C LYS A 196 -13.43 21.18 -2.87
N GLN A 197 -12.14 21.04 -2.54
CA GLN A 197 -11.43 22.05 -1.75
C GLN A 197 -11.13 23.32 -2.56
N PHE A 198 -10.74 23.17 -3.83
CA PHE A 198 -10.29 24.29 -4.66
C PHE A 198 -11.34 24.76 -5.67
N CYS A 199 -12.52 24.13 -5.71
CA CYS A 199 -13.62 24.45 -6.64
C CYS A 199 -13.16 24.43 -8.11
N VAL A 200 -12.36 23.44 -8.48
CA VAL A 200 -11.80 23.26 -9.83
C VAL A 200 -12.45 22.08 -10.55
N SER A 201 -12.30 22.03 -11.88
CA SER A 201 -12.74 20.88 -12.68
C SER A 201 -11.80 19.67 -12.51
N LYS A 202 -12.27 18.49 -12.92
CA LYS A 202 -11.48 17.25 -12.95
C LYS A 202 -10.23 17.41 -13.81
N GLU A 203 -10.35 18.06 -14.97
CA GLU A 203 -9.25 18.27 -15.91
C GLU A 203 -8.14 19.15 -15.29
N LEU A 204 -8.53 20.20 -14.56
CA LEU A 204 -7.57 21.04 -13.84
C LEU A 204 -6.89 20.28 -12.70
N ALA A 205 -7.65 19.50 -11.92
CA ALA A 205 -7.08 18.65 -10.87
C ALA A 205 -6.04 17.65 -11.45
N TYR A 206 -6.33 17.03 -12.59
CA TYR A 206 -5.41 16.11 -13.27
C TYR A 206 -4.12 16.81 -13.74
N MET A 207 -4.27 18.02 -14.29
CA MET A 207 -3.14 18.83 -14.73
C MET A 207 -2.24 19.21 -13.55
N ASP A 208 -2.82 19.67 -12.44
CA ASP A 208 -2.07 20.10 -11.26
C ASP A 208 -1.33 18.93 -10.59
N TYR A 209 -1.94 17.74 -10.53
CA TYR A 209 -1.26 16.52 -10.10
C TYR A 209 -0.07 16.17 -10.99
N SER A 210 -0.23 16.29 -12.30
CA SER A 210 0.84 16.02 -13.27
C SER A 210 2.02 16.98 -13.10
N ILE A 211 1.75 18.25 -12.77
CA ILE A 211 2.78 19.24 -12.44
C ILE A 211 3.47 18.89 -11.12
N LEU A 212 2.71 18.47 -10.10
CA LEU A 212 3.26 18.03 -8.81
C LEU A 212 4.30 16.91 -9.00
N PHE A 213 4.04 15.93 -9.87
CA PHE A 213 4.99 14.87 -10.19
C PHE A 213 6.29 15.41 -10.79
N GLN A 214 6.21 16.41 -11.68
CA GLN A 214 7.40 17.03 -12.26
C GLN A 214 8.21 17.83 -11.24
N MET A 215 7.57 18.42 -10.24
CA MET A 215 8.23 19.16 -9.18
C MET A 215 8.93 18.22 -8.19
N LEU A 216 8.29 17.11 -7.82
CA LEU A 216 8.87 16.10 -6.91
C LEU A 216 10.05 15.34 -7.55
N GLY A 217 10.11 15.22 -8.87
CA GLY A 217 11.25 14.65 -9.59
C GLY A 217 12.49 15.56 -9.68
N ARG A 218 12.41 16.81 -9.19
CA ARG A 218 13.50 17.81 -9.26
C ARG A 218 14.13 18.14 -7.90
N SER A 219 13.63 17.57 -6.80
CA SER A 219 14.09 17.81 -5.42
C SER A 219 14.99 16.70 -4.91
#